data_AF-A0AA43DY02-F1
#
_entry.id   AF-A0AA43DY02-F1
#
_cell.length_a   1.000
_cell.length_b   1.000
_cell.length_c   1.000
_cell.angle_alpha   90.00
_cell.angle_beta   90.00
_cell.angle_gamma   90.00
#
_symmetry.space_group_name_H-M   'P 1'
#
loop_
_entity.id
_entity.type
_entity.pdbx_description
1 polymer ?
#
loop_
_entity_poly.entity_id
_entity_poly.type
_entity_poly.pdbx_seq_one_letter_code
_entity_poly.pdbx_strand_id
1 'polypeptide(L)'
;MTAMPHAFPIIELRKSNRREGGPWPFLLKDGLPLVLPNLWVEESCQQSRQNTAEAYLRDISLVYKWAVKNGVSVEDRLGSLKGFTSPETRAIAYEICTTRAGKNASKATCIRRFESVRNFINFAFDYYLEINKSNLSEQAQAEKNLRRV
;
A
#
# COMPACT_ATOMS: atom_id res chain seq x y z
N MET A 1 -20.99 27.07 16.61
CA MET A 1 -20.26 26.35 15.54
C MET A 1 -19.60 25.14 16.19
N THR A 2 -20.26 23.99 16.16
CA THR A 2 -19.72 22.74 16.69
C THR A 2 -18.77 22.16 15.65
N ALA A 3 -17.48 22.17 15.96
CA ALA A 3 -16.49 21.42 15.18
C ALA A 3 -16.89 19.94 15.24
N MET A 4 -17.27 19.37 14.10
CA MET A 4 -17.41 17.93 13.95
C MET A 4 -16.07 17.29 14.37
N PRO A 5 -16.08 16.21 15.18
CA PRO A 5 -14.84 15.52 15.50
C PRO A 5 -14.22 15.07 14.18
N HIS A 6 -13.00 15.52 13.89
CA HIS A 6 -12.23 14.99 12.77
C HIS A 6 -12.12 13.48 12.97
N ALA A 7 -12.91 12.71 12.23
CA ALA A 7 -12.80 11.27 12.22
C ALA A 7 -11.34 10.94 11.82
N PHE A 8 -10.63 10.25 12.70
CA PHE A 8 -9.28 9.78 12.36
C PHE A 8 -9.36 8.95 11.08
N PRO A 9 -8.44 9.12 10.12
CA PRO A 9 -8.52 8.39 8.87
C PRO A 9 -8.57 6.88 9.13
N ILE A 10 -9.53 6.19 8.52
CA ILE A 10 -9.81 4.78 8.81
C ILE A 10 -9.20 3.93 7.70
N ILE A 11 -8.27 3.05 8.09
CA ILE A 11 -7.78 1.98 7.23
C ILE A 11 -8.59 0.70 7.49
N GLU A 12 -9.35 0.28 6.49
CA GLU A 12 -10.25 -0.87 6.57
C GLU A 12 -10.04 -1.87 5.42
N LEU A 13 -10.26 -3.16 5.70
CA LEU A 13 -10.40 -4.16 4.65
C LEU A 13 -11.89 -4.41 4.43
N ARG A 14 -12.33 -4.35 3.17
CA ARG A 14 -13.72 -4.61 2.79
C ARG A 14 -13.79 -5.51 1.56
N LYS A 15 -14.70 -6.48 1.57
CA LYS A 15 -14.99 -7.27 0.37
C LYS A 15 -15.99 -6.52 -0.49
N SER A 16 -15.67 -6.34 -1.77
CA SER A 16 -16.54 -5.74 -2.77
C SER A 16 -16.44 -6.53 -4.08
N ASN A 17 -17.38 -6.35 -4.99
CA ASN A 17 -17.34 -7.04 -6.28
C ASN A 17 -16.27 -6.42 -7.18
N ARG A 18 -15.38 -7.26 -7.72
CA ARG A 18 -14.44 -6.83 -8.77
C ARG A 18 -15.18 -6.63 -10.10
N ARG A 19 -14.61 -5.82 -10.99
CA ARG A 19 -15.17 -5.54 -12.32
C ARG A 19 -15.35 -6.81 -13.16
N GLU A 20 -14.42 -7.76 -13.00
CA GLU A 20 -14.41 -9.07 -13.68
C GLU A 20 -15.22 -10.15 -12.94
N GLY A 21 -16.01 -9.78 -11.93
CA GLY A 21 -16.99 -10.63 -11.26
C GLY A 21 -16.52 -11.31 -9.97
N GLY A 22 -17.37 -11.30 -8.94
CA GLY A 22 -17.16 -12.00 -7.67
C GLY A 22 -16.52 -11.14 -6.57
N PRO A 23 -16.67 -11.57 -5.30
CA PRO A 23 -16.20 -10.82 -4.15
C PRO A 23 -14.66 -10.81 -4.09
N TRP A 24 -14.07 -9.64 -3.87
CA TRP A 24 -12.63 -9.43 -3.76
C TRP A 24 -12.31 -8.52 -2.58
N PRO A 25 -11.26 -8.80 -1.79
CA PRO A 25 -10.86 -7.92 -0.70
C PRO A 25 -10.19 -6.65 -1.25
N PHE A 26 -10.58 -5.50 -0.73
CA PHE A 26 -9.96 -4.21 -0.99
C PHE A 26 -9.46 -3.60 0.32
N LEU A 27 -8.27 -3.00 0.27
CA LEU A 27 -7.78 -2.14 1.35
C LEU A 27 -8.20 -0.70 1.05
N LEU A 28 -8.96 -0.10 1.97
CA LEU A 28 -9.54 1.22 1.82
C LEU A 28 -8.95 2.18 2.86
N LYS A 29 -8.87 3.46 2.48
CA LYS A 29 -8.67 4.61 3.36
C LYS A 29 -9.91 5.50 3.24
N ASP A 30 -10.64 5.67 4.34
CA ASP A 30 -11.87 6.49 4.39
C ASP A 30 -12.91 6.07 3.34
N GLY A 31 -13.05 4.75 3.13
CA GLY A 31 -13.95 4.17 2.13
C GLY A 31 -13.44 4.18 0.70
N LEU A 32 -12.30 4.84 0.41
CA LEU A 32 -11.70 4.88 -0.92
C LEU A 32 -10.60 3.83 -1.06
N PRO A 33 -10.54 3.07 -2.18
CA PRO A 33 -9.49 2.08 -2.40
C PRO A 33 -8.10 2.72 -2.47
N LEU A 34 -7.16 2.19 -1.70
CA LEU A 34 -5.75 2.53 -1.82
C LEU A 34 -5.17 1.91 -3.10
N VAL A 35 -4.66 2.72 -4.01
CA VAL A 35 -4.26 2.26 -5.35
C VAL A 35 -3.15 1.21 -5.28
N LEU A 36 -2.00 1.55 -4.71
CA LEU A 36 -0.83 0.67 -4.67
C LEU A 36 -1.09 -0.73 -4.06
N PRO A 37 -1.63 -0.87 -2.83
CA PRO A 37 -1.78 -2.19 -2.22
C PRO A 37 -2.82 -3.04 -2.94
N ASN A 38 -3.86 -2.44 -3.52
CA ASN A 38 -4.87 -3.17 -4.27
C ASN A 38 -4.32 -3.63 -5.63
N LEU A 39 -3.56 -2.80 -6.34
CA LEU A 39 -2.86 -3.19 -7.58
C LEU A 39 -1.84 -4.31 -7.32
N TRP A 40 -1.03 -4.16 -6.27
CA TRP A 40 -0.03 -5.17 -5.89
C TRP A 40 -0.66 -6.56 -5.67
N VAL A 41 -1.78 -6.61 -4.95
CA VAL A 41 -2.46 -7.86 -4.66
C VAL A 41 -3.18 -8.41 -5.88
N GLU A 42 -3.72 -7.56 -6.74
CA GLU A 42 -4.27 -7.97 -8.02
C GLU A 42 -3.21 -8.68 -8.88
N GLU A 43 -2.01 -8.11 -9.00
CA GLU A 43 -0.89 -8.72 -9.73
C GLU A 43 -0.33 -9.97 -9.04
N SER A 44 -0.05 -9.89 -7.74
CA SER A 44 0.58 -10.97 -6.98
C SER A 44 -0.34 -12.18 -6.78
N CYS A 45 -1.66 -11.97 -6.85
CA CYS A 45 -2.66 -13.01 -6.62
C CYS A 45 -3.50 -13.36 -7.86
N GLN A 46 -3.09 -12.98 -9.08
CA GLN A 46 -3.83 -13.29 -10.31
C GLN A 46 -4.23 -14.78 -10.42
N GLN A 47 -3.36 -15.68 -9.96
CA GLN A 47 -3.59 -17.13 -9.98
C GLN A 47 -3.89 -17.73 -8.60
N SER A 48 -3.94 -16.90 -7.55
CA SER A 48 -4.07 -17.35 -6.15
C SER A 48 -5.49 -17.26 -5.62
N ARG A 49 -5.74 -17.96 -4.49
CA ARG A 49 -7.03 -17.92 -3.79
C ARG A 49 -7.24 -16.57 -3.08
N GLN A 50 -8.48 -16.09 -3.02
CA GLN A 50 -8.89 -14.85 -2.35
C GLN A 50 -8.38 -14.72 -0.89
N ASN A 51 -8.20 -15.83 -0.20
CA ASN A 51 -7.68 -15.84 1.18
C ASN A 51 -6.23 -15.32 1.26
N THR A 52 -5.42 -15.58 0.24
CA THR A 52 -4.03 -15.08 0.16
C THR A 52 -4.04 -13.56 -0.04
N ALA A 53 -4.87 -13.07 -0.95
CA ALA A 53 -5.08 -11.64 -1.18
C ALA A 53 -5.50 -10.92 0.11
N GLU A 54 -6.48 -11.47 0.83
CA GLU A 54 -6.92 -10.91 2.10
C GLU A 54 -5.82 -10.91 3.17
N ALA A 55 -5.02 -11.97 3.25
CA ALA A 55 -3.90 -12.06 4.19
C ALA A 55 -2.82 -11.01 3.88
N TYR A 56 -2.48 -10.82 2.60
CA TYR A 56 -1.53 -9.80 2.16
C TYR A 56 -2.04 -8.39 2.45
N LEU A 57 -3.27 -8.05 2.07
CA LEU A 57 -3.85 -6.74 2.38
C LEU A 57 -3.92 -6.49 3.90
N ARG A 58 -4.18 -7.53 4.70
CA ARG A 58 -4.20 -7.42 6.16
C ARG A 58 -2.82 -7.08 6.71
N ASP A 59 -1.76 -7.67 6.18
CA ASP A 59 -0.40 -7.37 6.61
C ASP A 59 0.01 -5.96 6.20
N ILE A 60 -0.29 -5.55 4.96
CA ILE A 60 0.01 -4.19 4.48
C ILE A 60 -0.82 -3.14 5.20
N SER A 61 -2.04 -3.47 5.66
CA SER A 61 -2.85 -2.55 6.47
C SER A 61 -2.13 -2.07 7.73
N LEU A 62 -1.18 -2.84 8.27
CA LEU A 62 -0.40 -2.43 9.45
C LEU A 62 0.51 -1.25 9.12
N VAL A 63 1.13 -1.25 7.93
CA VAL A 63 1.97 -0.14 7.44
C VAL A 63 1.14 1.12 7.27
N TYR A 64 -0.02 1.03 6.62
CA TYR A 64 -0.90 2.17 6.38
C TYR A 64 -1.50 2.72 7.68
N LYS A 65 -1.88 1.86 8.63
CA LYS A 65 -2.36 2.28 9.95
C LYS A 65 -1.30 3.02 10.73
N TRP A 66 -0.08 2.51 10.73
CA TRP A 66 1.06 3.21 11.31
C TRP A 66 1.28 4.56 10.64
N ALA A 67 1.25 4.62 9.31
CA ALA A 67 1.49 5.84 8.56
C ALA A 67 0.43 6.91 8.87
N VAL A 68 -0.85 6.54 8.86
CA VAL A 68 -1.98 7.40 9.25
C VAL A 68 -1.80 7.93 10.68
N LYS A 69 -1.50 7.05 11.64
CA LYS A 69 -1.32 7.42 13.04
C LYS A 69 -0.19 8.46 13.23
N ASN A 70 0.83 8.43 12.39
CA ASN A 70 2.01 9.28 12.50
C ASN A 70 2.03 10.43 11.47
N GLY A 71 0.97 10.62 10.68
CA GLY A 71 0.92 11.66 9.65
C GLY A 71 1.93 11.48 8.51
N VAL A 72 2.32 10.23 8.22
CA VAL A 72 3.26 9.87 7.16
C VAL A 72 2.51 9.44 5.91
N SER A 73 2.93 9.91 4.73
CA SER A 73 2.44 9.44 3.43
C SER A 73 3.28 8.25 2.96
N VAL A 74 2.64 7.09 2.77
CA VAL A 74 3.32 5.89 2.25
C VAL A 74 3.70 6.10 0.79
N GLU A 75 2.80 6.72 0.03
CA GLU A 75 2.94 7.05 -1.37
C GLU A 75 4.12 7.99 -1.60
N ASP A 76 4.32 9.01 -0.76
CA ASP A 76 5.46 9.93 -0.91
C ASP A 76 6.79 9.23 -0.61
N ARG A 77 6.83 8.38 0.43
CA ARG A 77 8.02 7.61 0.81
C ARG A 77 8.43 6.67 -0.32
N LEU A 78 7.47 5.93 -0.88
CA LEU A 78 7.73 4.98 -1.96
C LEU A 78 7.98 5.68 -3.30
N GLY A 79 7.21 6.73 -3.63
CA GLY A 79 7.34 7.51 -4.86
C GLY A 79 8.65 8.30 -4.95
N SER A 80 9.24 8.68 -3.82
CA SER A 80 10.58 9.26 -3.79
C SER A 80 11.71 8.27 -4.07
N LEU A 81 11.41 6.97 -4.17
CA LEU A 81 12.36 5.86 -4.31
C LEU A 81 13.40 5.73 -3.18
N LYS A 82 13.24 6.50 -2.09
CA LYS A 82 14.09 6.40 -0.89
C LYS A 82 13.51 5.42 0.13
N GLY A 83 12.21 5.16 0.08
CA GLY A 83 11.52 4.33 1.06
C GLY A 83 11.41 5.00 2.43
N PHE A 84 11.29 4.17 3.47
CA PHE A 84 11.16 4.61 4.86
C PHE A 84 12.53 4.86 5.50
N THR A 85 12.60 5.84 6.38
CA THR A 85 13.78 6.09 7.22
C THR A 85 14.01 4.95 8.21
N SER A 86 15.19 4.88 8.81
CA SER A 86 15.51 3.85 9.82
C SER A 86 14.57 3.88 11.05
N PRO A 87 14.21 5.05 11.64
CA PRO A 87 13.21 5.12 12.71
C PRO A 87 11.82 4.62 12.29
N GLU A 88 11.35 5.02 11.11
CA GLU A 88 10.07 4.58 10.55
C GLU A 88 10.06 3.06 10.32
N THR A 89 11.15 2.53 9.77
CA THR A 89 11.31 1.09 9.54
C THR A 89 11.23 0.30 10.85
N ARG A 90 11.87 0.76 11.93
CA ARG A 90 11.77 0.12 13.25
C ARG A 90 10.34 0.18 13.81
N ALA A 91 9.66 1.31 13.64
CA ALA A 91 8.29 1.46 14.11
C ALA A 91 7.32 0.55 13.32
N ILE A 92 7.46 0.47 12.00
CA ILE A 92 6.71 -0.48 11.17
C ILE A 92 7.02 -1.92 11.58
N ALA A 93 8.30 -2.25 11.80
CA ALA A 93 8.72 -3.58 12.25
C ALA A 93 8.06 -3.98 13.58
N TYR A 94 7.93 -3.03 14.50
CA TYR A 94 7.20 -3.22 15.76
C TYR A 94 5.72 -3.53 15.51
N GLU A 95 5.05 -2.76 14.67
CA GLU A 95 3.62 -2.94 14.35
C GLU A 95 3.36 -4.30 13.68
N ILE A 96 4.21 -4.74 12.74
CA ILE A 96 4.07 -6.06 12.10
C ILE A 96 4.39 -7.21 13.06
N CYS A 97 5.25 -7.00 14.06
CA CYS A 97 5.57 -8.00 15.07
C CYS A 97 4.58 -8.02 16.24
N THR A 98 3.59 -7.14 16.24
CA THR A 98 2.61 -7.03 17.33
C THR A 98 1.26 -7.61 16.89
N THR A 99 0.57 -8.24 17.85
CA THR A 99 -0.80 -8.75 17.68
C THR A 99 -1.82 -7.68 18.02
N ARG A 100 -3.09 -7.87 17.64
CA ARG A 100 -4.16 -6.93 18.03
C ARG A 100 -4.32 -6.76 19.55
N ALA A 101 -3.91 -7.76 20.33
CA ALA A 101 -3.93 -7.73 21.79
C ALA A 101 -2.67 -7.07 22.40
N GLY A 102 -1.78 -6.48 21.59
CA GLY A 102 -0.53 -5.86 22.06
C GLY A 102 0.58 -6.85 22.44
N LYS A 103 0.36 -8.16 22.27
CA LYS A 103 1.39 -9.19 22.50
C LYS A 103 2.27 -9.38 21.27
N ASN A 104 3.47 -9.90 21.46
CA ASN A 104 4.35 -10.31 20.36
C ASN A 104 3.70 -11.42 19.53
N ALA A 105 3.77 -11.27 18.21
CA ALA A 105 3.39 -12.31 17.27
C ALA A 105 4.43 -13.45 17.26
N SER A 106 4.02 -14.63 16.79
CA SER A 106 4.96 -15.74 16.62
C SER A 106 6.02 -15.42 15.57
N LYS A 107 7.22 -15.99 15.71
CA LYS A 107 8.32 -15.82 14.74
C LYS A 107 7.87 -16.06 13.29
N ALA A 108 7.11 -17.14 13.07
CA ALA A 108 6.56 -17.47 11.74
C ALA A 108 5.63 -16.38 11.20
N THR A 109 4.79 -15.79 12.07
CA THR A 109 3.91 -14.68 11.69
C THR A 109 4.71 -13.43 11.33
N CYS A 110 5.74 -13.10 12.11
CA CYS A 110 6.61 -11.96 11.83
C CYS A 110 7.33 -12.11 10.49
N ILE A 111 7.89 -13.29 10.21
CA ILE A 111 8.58 -13.59 8.94
C ILE A 111 7.61 -13.42 7.76
N ARG A 112 6.44 -14.07 7.82
CA ARG A 112 5.43 -13.99 6.76
C ARG A 112 4.97 -12.56 6.48
N ARG A 113 4.75 -11.76 7.54
CA ARG A 113 4.38 -10.35 7.43
C ARG A 113 5.50 -9.53 6.81
N PHE A 114 6.74 -9.75 7.26
CA PHE A 114 7.91 -9.07 6.73
C PHE A 114 8.11 -9.36 5.24
N GLU A 115 7.98 -10.61 4.82
CA GLU A 115 8.06 -11.00 3.40
C GLU A 115 6.96 -10.31 2.57
N SER A 116 5.73 -10.25 3.09
CA SER A 116 4.63 -9.56 2.42
C SER A 116 4.92 -8.06 2.26
N VAL A 117 5.42 -7.40 3.31
CA VAL A 117 5.81 -5.97 3.26
C VAL A 117 6.98 -5.76 2.30
N ARG A 118 7.99 -6.63 2.31
CA ARG A 118 9.13 -6.54 1.40
C ARG A 118 8.69 -6.66 -0.06
N ASN A 119 7.84 -7.64 -0.37
CA ASN A 119 7.33 -7.84 -1.73
C ASN A 119 6.48 -6.65 -2.18
N PHE A 120 5.66 -6.08 -1.29
CA PHE A 120 4.90 -4.86 -1.59
C PHE A 120 5.80 -3.65 -1.87
N ILE A 121 6.86 -3.44 -1.07
CA ILE A 121 7.80 -2.32 -1.28
C ILE A 121 8.52 -2.47 -2.63
N ASN A 122 8.97 -3.68 -2.97
CA ASN A 122 9.61 -3.95 -4.26
C ASN A 122 8.66 -3.63 -5.42
N PHE A 123 7.43 -4.16 -5.37
CA PHE A 123 6.40 -3.85 -6.35
C PHE A 123 6.16 -2.33 -6.48
N ALA A 124 6.07 -1.61 -5.36
CA ALA A 124 5.84 -0.17 -5.39
C ALA A 124 7.00 0.60 -6.04
N PHE A 125 8.25 0.19 -5.78
CA PHE A 125 9.40 0.78 -6.45
C PHE A 125 9.41 0.48 -7.95
N ASP A 126 9.10 -0.75 -8.36
CA ASP A 126 8.99 -1.10 -9.78
C ASP A 126 7.90 -0.26 -10.46
N TYR A 127 6.71 -0.16 -9.85
CA TYR A 127 5.61 0.68 -10.31
C TYR A 127 6.01 2.16 -10.48
N TYR A 128 6.69 2.76 -9.49
CA TYR A 128 7.12 4.16 -9.59
C TYR A 128 8.28 4.35 -10.58
N LEU A 129 9.16 3.37 -10.74
CA LEU A 129 10.20 3.40 -11.77
C LEU A 129 9.58 3.39 -13.17
N GLU A 130 8.55 2.58 -13.41
CA GLU A 130 7.83 2.53 -14.68
C GLU A 130 7.10 3.84 -14.97
N ILE A 131 6.34 4.37 -14.01
CA ILE A 131 5.63 5.64 -14.18
C ILE A 131 6.59 6.80 -14.43
N ASN A 132 7.70 6.87 -13.71
CA ASN A 132 8.68 7.94 -13.90
C ASN A 132 9.38 7.85 -15.28
N LYS A 133 9.61 6.63 -15.79
CA LYS A 133 10.12 6.43 -17.17
C LYS A 133 9.09 6.88 -18.21
N SER A 134 7.82 6.52 -18.03
CA SER A 134 6.73 6.94 -18.92
C SER A 134 6.61 8.46 -18.94
N ASN A 135 6.69 9.13 -17.80
CA ASN A 135 6.66 10.60 -17.72
C ASN A 135 7.78 11.27 -18.53
N LEU A 136 9.01 10.74 -18.50
CA LEU A 136 10.11 11.31 -19.30
C LEU A 136 9.89 11.09 -20.81
N SER A 137 9.37 9.92 -21.20
CA SER A 137 9.07 9.61 -22.59
C SER A 137 7.87 10.42 -23.11
N GLU A 138 6.84 10.60 -22.29
CA GLU A 138 5.65 11.40 -22.58
C GLU A 138 5.99 12.89 -22.63
N GLN A 139 6.87 13.38 -21.74
CA GLN A 139 7.43 14.73 -21.83
C GLN A 139 8.19 14.94 -23.13
N ALA A 140 9.07 14.01 -23.52
CA ALA A 140 9.78 14.09 -24.80
C ALA A 140 8.83 14.05 -26.02
N GLN A 141 7.73 13.30 -25.93
CA GLN A 141 6.71 13.27 -26.98
C GLN A 141 5.85 14.54 -27.01
N ALA A 142 5.49 15.09 -25.86
CA ALA A 142 4.78 16.37 -25.73
C ALA A 142 5.63 17.53 -26.27
N GLU A 143 6.92 17.56 -25.95
CA GLU A 143 7.88 18.53 -26.50
C GLU A 143 8.02 18.42 -28.03
N LYS A 144 8.08 17.20 -28.58
CA LYS A 144 8.09 16.99 -30.04
C LYS A 144 6.82 17.49 -30.71
N ASN A 145 5.66 17.31 -30.08
CA ASN A 145 4.39 17.80 -30.59
C ASN A 145 4.29 19.33 -30.52
N LEU A 146 4.81 19.95 -29.45
CA LEU A 146 4.91 21.41 -29.29
C LEU A 146 5.83 22.09 -30.31
N ARG A 147 6.87 21.40 -30.81
CA ARG A 147 7.79 21.92 -31.85
C ARG A 147 7.27 21.75 -33.29
N ARG A 148 6.13 21.07 -33.47
CA ARG A 148 5.48 20.85 -34.77
C ARG A 148 4.31 21.81 -35.03
N VAL A 149 3.96 22.62 -34.03
CA VAL A 149 3.03 23.76 -34.13
C VAL A 149 3.85 25.02 -34.18
#